data_AF-A0A8T5JEY3-F1
#
_entry.id   AF-A0A8T5JEY3-F1
#
_cell.length_a   1.000
_cell.length_b   1.000
_cell.length_c   1.000
_cell.angle_alpha   90.00
_cell.angle_beta   90.00
_cell.angle_gamma   90.00
#
_symmetry.space_group_name_H-M   'P 1'
#
loop_
_entity.id
_entity.type
_entity.pdbx_description
1 polymer ?
#
loop_
_entity_poly.entity_id
_entity_poly.type
_entity_poly.pdbx_seq_one_letter_code
_entity_poly.pdbx_strand_id
1 'polypeptide(L)'
;MKRVQIFTASSADQQVLLVEGLIQLLKEESNVSLVILRGIYKLAKDDPRIRNRHVVYEEIQMSINSLRNICAEKRIPIVASGRISEEKTKLKPMPESSMFLRHCANIIIYLRERKKGAKYNRAFLVDHPLKPLGSVEYHYVVDFKMGRETKPFRMSYQELVDKLRKEFQDPLRSENRRTAFDLLIQAWSDELGAMSYAESFKMLDLMLMISTLENRSLLDKMTNQLEVVNRKLSRLEDGHV
;
A
#
# COMPACT_ATOMS: atom_id res chain seq x y z
N MET A 1 -13.48 16.52 -16.96
CA MET A 1 -12.29 15.94 -17.63
C MET A 1 -11.30 15.47 -16.57
N LYS A 2 -10.91 14.18 -16.57
CA LYS A 2 -9.85 13.69 -15.69
C LYS A 2 -8.52 14.26 -16.19
N ARG A 3 -7.90 15.16 -15.41
CA ARG A 3 -6.64 15.85 -15.74
C ARG A 3 -5.38 15.01 -15.49
N VAL A 4 -5.55 13.79 -14.99
CA VAL A 4 -4.47 12.87 -14.65
C VAL A 4 -4.84 11.48 -15.15
N GLN A 5 -3.97 10.89 -15.96
CA GLN A 5 -4.05 9.50 -16.38
C GLN A 5 -2.99 8.70 -15.61
N ILE A 6 -3.37 7.53 -15.11
CA ILE A 6 -2.49 6.69 -14.29
C ILE A 6 -2.36 5.33 -14.98
N PHE A 7 -1.12 4.92 -15.21
CA PHE A 7 -0.77 3.61 -15.74
C PHE A 7 0.09 2.89 -14.70
N THR A 8 -0.22 1.61 -14.47
CA THR A 8 0.48 0.80 -13.46
C THR A 8 1.04 -0.47 -14.08
N ALA A 9 2.31 -0.73 -13.84
CA ALA A 9 2.96 -2.00 -14.17
C ALA A 9 3.23 -2.81 -12.89
N SER A 10 3.03 -4.12 -12.98
CA SER A 10 3.27 -5.10 -11.92
C SER A 10 4.50 -5.98 -12.19
N SER A 11 5.08 -5.91 -13.39
CA SER A 11 6.30 -6.63 -13.79
C SER A 11 7.19 -5.75 -14.68
N ALA A 12 8.48 -6.11 -14.79
CA ALA A 12 9.42 -5.43 -15.68
C ALA A 12 8.98 -5.52 -17.16
N ASP A 13 8.49 -6.68 -17.60
CA ASP A 13 7.96 -6.88 -18.96
C ASP A 13 6.76 -5.94 -19.22
N GLN A 14 5.83 -5.86 -18.25
CA GLN A 14 4.68 -4.97 -18.35
C GLN A 14 5.09 -3.50 -18.37
N GLN A 15 6.14 -3.13 -17.66
CA GLN A 15 6.68 -1.77 -17.68
C GLN A 15 7.17 -1.38 -19.08
N VAL A 16 7.89 -2.27 -19.78
CA VAL A 16 8.38 -2.01 -21.14
C VAL A 16 7.20 -1.79 -22.09
N LEU A 17 6.23 -2.70 -22.10
CA LEU A 17 5.03 -2.59 -22.93
C LEU A 17 4.19 -1.34 -22.61
N LEU A 18 4.09 -0.99 -21.32
CA LEU A 18 3.36 0.21 -20.89
C LEU A 18 4.05 1.47 -21.40
N VAL A 19 5.38 1.53 -21.40
CA VAL A 19 6.13 2.66 -21.95
C VAL A 19 5.90 2.79 -23.46
N GLU A 20 5.84 1.69 -24.21
CA GLU A 20 5.51 1.71 -25.64
C GLU A 20 4.09 2.25 -25.88
N GLY A 21 3.10 1.78 -25.11
CA GLY A 21 1.73 2.29 -25.16
C GLY A 21 1.65 3.78 -24.78
N LEU A 22 2.40 4.20 -23.76
CA LEU A 22 2.51 5.61 -23.37
C LEU A 22 3.11 6.45 -24.49
N ILE A 23 4.13 5.96 -25.20
CA ILE A 23 4.72 6.65 -26.36
C ILE A 23 3.67 6.84 -27.46
N GLN A 24 2.87 5.81 -27.75
CA GLN A 24 1.81 5.94 -28.74
C GLN A 24 0.75 6.97 -28.33
N LEU A 25 0.31 6.93 -27.07
CA LEU A 25 -0.61 7.92 -26.52
C LEU A 25 -0.02 9.33 -26.58
N LEU A 26 1.25 9.48 -26.19
CA LEU A 26 1.95 10.76 -26.27
C LEU A 26 2.09 11.24 -27.70
N LYS A 27 2.07 10.38 -28.72
CA LYS A 27 2.06 10.81 -30.13
C LYS A 27 0.69 11.33 -30.55
N GLU A 28 -0.39 10.64 -30.17
CA GLU A 28 -1.77 10.95 -30.54
C GLU A 28 -2.35 12.14 -29.76
N GLU A 29 -2.09 12.23 -28.45
CA GLU A 29 -2.56 13.32 -27.59
C GLU A 29 -1.58 14.51 -27.58
N SER A 30 -2.12 15.73 -27.63
CA SER A 30 -1.35 16.98 -27.60
C SER A 30 -1.39 17.72 -26.26
N ASN A 31 -2.22 17.27 -25.31
CA ASN A 31 -2.50 18.00 -24.06
C ASN A 31 -1.83 17.40 -22.81
N VAL A 32 -0.61 16.88 -22.94
CA VAL A 32 0.15 16.33 -21.80
C VAL A 32 1.21 17.33 -21.35
N SER A 33 1.14 17.79 -20.10
CA SER A 33 2.05 18.80 -19.55
C SER A 33 3.20 18.23 -18.72
N LEU A 34 3.12 16.97 -18.27
CA LEU A 34 4.10 16.33 -17.39
C LEU A 34 3.96 14.81 -17.44
N VAL A 35 5.09 14.11 -17.52
CA VAL A 35 5.16 12.65 -17.35
C VAL A 35 5.88 12.32 -16.05
N ILE A 36 5.27 11.50 -15.21
CA ILE A 36 5.85 11.06 -13.93
C ILE A 36 6.08 9.55 -13.97
N LEU A 37 7.32 9.13 -13.74
CA LEU A 37 7.72 7.72 -13.67
C LEU A 37 8.13 7.37 -12.25
N ARG A 38 7.40 6.43 -11.62
CA ARG A 38 7.71 5.98 -10.26
C ARG A 38 8.55 4.71 -10.27
N GLY A 39 9.79 4.81 -9.81
CA GLY A 39 10.65 3.65 -9.54
C GLY A 39 11.16 2.92 -10.78
N ILE A 40 12.00 3.58 -11.59
CA ILE A 40 12.51 3.08 -12.88
C ILE A 40 12.99 1.60 -12.83
N TYR A 41 13.86 1.26 -11.88
CA TYR A 41 14.47 -0.08 -11.79
C TYR A 41 13.84 -0.94 -10.70
N LYS A 42 12.74 -0.49 -10.09
CA LYS A 42 12.12 -1.17 -8.95
C LYS A 42 11.71 -2.60 -9.33
N LEU A 43 10.94 -2.72 -10.41
CA LEU A 43 10.38 -4.01 -10.83
C LEU A 43 11.47 -4.98 -11.32
N ALA A 44 12.52 -4.48 -11.97
CA ALA A 44 13.64 -5.32 -12.42
C ALA A 44 14.52 -5.82 -11.26
N LYS A 45 14.65 -5.06 -10.17
CA LYS A 45 15.38 -5.50 -8.98
C LYS A 45 14.58 -6.47 -8.13
N ASP A 46 13.29 -6.19 -7.98
CA ASP A 46 12.37 -6.98 -7.15
C ASP A 46 11.87 -8.23 -7.89
N ASP A 47 12.30 -8.47 -9.13
CA ASP A 47 11.93 -9.66 -9.92
C ASP A 47 12.57 -10.94 -9.31
N PRO A 48 11.77 -11.90 -8.82
CA PRO A 48 12.27 -13.14 -8.24
C PRO A 48 12.76 -14.14 -9.30
N ARG A 49 12.53 -13.90 -10.60
CA ARG A 49 12.93 -14.81 -11.67
C ARG A 49 14.45 -14.76 -11.88
N ILE A 50 15.08 -15.93 -12.08
CA ILE A 50 16.49 -16.07 -12.45
C ILE A 50 16.67 -15.68 -13.94
N ARG A 51 16.34 -14.44 -14.29
CA ARG A 51 16.62 -13.89 -15.60
C ARG A 51 18.00 -13.24 -15.61
N ASN A 52 18.60 -13.14 -16.79
CA ASN A 52 19.78 -12.33 -17.01
C ASN A 52 19.43 -10.86 -16.73
N ARG A 53 19.75 -10.39 -15.51
CA ARG A 53 19.48 -9.01 -15.06
C ARG A 53 19.97 -7.96 -16.05
N HIS A 54 21.08 -8.23 -16.74
CA HIS A 54 21.64 -7.35 -17.77
C HIS A 54 20.65 -7.08 -18.91
N VAL A 55 19.98 -8.12 -19.42
CA VAL A 55 19.03 -8.00 -20.54
C VAL A 55 17.82 -7.17 -20.13
N VAL A 56 17.24 -7.46 -18.96
CA VAL A 56 16.08 -6.71 -18.44
C VAL A 56 16.45 -5.23 -18.19
N TYR A 57 17.68 -4.97 -17.72
CA TYR A 57 18.14 -3.61 -17.51
C TYR A 57 18.32 -2.86 -18.83
N GLU A 58 18.81 -3.53 -19.87
CA GLU A 58 18.98 -2.97 -21.21
C GLU A 58 17.63 -2.63 -21.84
N GLU A 59 16.65 -3.52 -21.77
CA GLU A 59 15.27 -3.27 -22.24
C GLU A 59 14.63 -2.06 -21.56
N ILE A 60 14.81 -1.94 -20.23
CA ILE A 60 14.32 -0.77 -19.47
C ILE A 60 15.06 0.50 -19.88
N GLN A 61 16.37 0.43 -20.13
CA GLN A 61 17.15 1.59 -20.60
C GLN A 61 16.69 2.04 -21.98
N MET A 62 16.46 1.10 -22.91
CA MET A 62 15.98 1.40 -24.26
C MET A 62 14.58 2.02 -24.26
N SER A 63 13.65 1.46 -23.48
CA SER A 63 12.29 2.00 -23.36
C SER A 63 12.29 3.42 -22.77
N ILE A 64 13.09 3.68 -21.73
CA ILE A 64 13.19 5.02 -21.12
C ILE A 64 13.85 6.02 -22.05
N ASN A 65 14.88 5.63 -22.79
CA ASN A 65 15.49 6.49 -23.81
C ASN A 65 14.48 6.86 -24.91
N SER A 66 13.69 5.89 -25.36
CA SER A 66 12.65 6.12 -26.36
C SER A 66 11.59 7.10 -25.84
N LEU A 67 11.14 6.93 -24.60
CA LEU A 67 10.21 7.85 -23.96
C LEU A 67 10.80 9.26 -23.79
N ARG A 68 12.06 9.36 -23.38
CA ARG A 68 12.78 10.63 -23.25
C ARG A 68 12.81 11.38 -24.57
N ASN A 69 13.12 10.71 -25.68
CA ASN A 69 13.21 11.35 -26.98
C ASN A 69 11.87 11.94 -27.41
N ILE A 70 10.78 11.17 -27.28
CA ILE A 70 9.43 11.64 -27.61
C ILE A 70 9.01 12.82 -26.73
N CYS A 71 9.30 12.76 -25.43
CA CYS A 71 9.01 13.88 -24.54
C CYS A 71 9.87 15.11 -24.86
N ALA A 72 11.13 14.93 -25.27
CA ALA A 72 11.98 16.04 -25.70
C ALA A 72 11.44 16.69 -26.98
N GLU A 73 11.02 15.91 -27.97
CA GLU A 73 10.39 16.38 -29.21
C GLU A 73 9.12 17.20 -28.91
N LYS A 74 8.26 16.69 -28.02
CA LYS A 74 7.02 17.37 -27.62
C LYS A 74 7.19 18.43 -26.53
N ARG A 75 8.41 18.67 -26.06
CA ARG A 75 8.74 19.60 -24.95
C ARG A 75 7.98 19.31 -23.65
N ILE A 76 7.77 18.04 -23.36
CA ILE A 76 7.11 17.56 -22.16
C ILE A 76 8.19 17.22 -21.11
N PRO A 77 8.15 17.81 -19.90
CA PRO A 77 9.06 17.44 -18.83
C PRO A 77 8.78 16.00 -18.35
N ILE A 78 9.85 15.25 -18.07
CA ILE A 78 9.77 13.94 -17.42
C ILE A 78 10.40 14.05 -16.03
N VAL A 79 9.69 13.57 -15.01
CA VAL A 79 10.21 13.39 -13.66
C VAL A 79 10.20 11.91 -13.32
N ALA A 80 11.36 11.36 -12.99
CA ALA A 80 11.49 9.96 -12.64
C ALA A 80 12.10 9.78 -11.24
N SER A 81 11.61 8.79 -10.50
CA SER A 81 12.19 8.37 -9.22
C SER A 81 12.88 7.01 -9.35
N GLY A 82 13.93 6.81 -8.55
CA GLY A 82 14.66 5.56 -8.42
C GLY A 82 15.13 5.41 -6.97
N ARG A 83 15.58 4.22 -6.56
CA ARG A 83 16.20 4.07 -5.24
C ARG A 83 17.70 4.42 -5.35
N ILE A 84 18.36 4.40 -4.21
CA ILE A 84 19.80 4.66 -4.09
C ILE A 84 20.53 3.33 -4.32
N SER A 85 21.69 3.37 -4.98
CA SER A 85 22.58 2.20 -5.00
C SER A 85 23.11 1.92 -3.59
N GLU A 86 23.02 0.66 -3.15
CA GLU A 86 23.38 0.22 -1.79
C GLU A 86 24.89 0.17 -1.52
N GLU A 87 25.73 0.61 -2.45
CA GLU A 87 27.17 0.72 -2.25
C GLU A 87 27.47 1.76 -1.14
N LYS A 88 27.61 1.25 0.08
CA LYS A 88 27.87 1.98 1.34
C LYS A 88 29.13 2.86 1.33
N THR A 89 29.92 2.81 0.26
CA THR A 89 31.25 3.42 0.13
C THR A 89 31.27 4.79 -0.57
N LYS A 90 30.17 5.25 -1.16
CA LYS A 90 30.17 6.54 -1.88
C LYS A 90 29.79 7.71 -0.97
N LEU A 91 30.67 8.70 -0.85
CA LEU A 91 30.40 10.01 -0.20
C LEU A 91 29.15 10.69 -0.77
N LYS A 92 28.80 10.38 -2.02
CA LYS A 92 27.68 10.97 -2.76
C LYS A 92 26.63 9.90 -3.08
N PRO A 93 25.37 10.08 -2.66
CA PRO A 93 24.29 9.15 -2.99
C PRO A 93 24.06 9.14 -4.50
N MET A 94 24.02 7.93 -5.07
CA MET A 94 23.86 7.72 -6.51
C MET A 94 22.61 6.87 -6.76
N PRO A 95 21.87 7.12 -7.84
CA PRO A 95 20.71 6.30 -8.17
C PRO A 95 21.12 4.89 -8.62
N GLU A 96 20.19 3.95 -8.56
CA GLU A 96 20.37 2.50 -8.81
C GLU A 96 20.90 2.09 -10.19
N SER A 97 21.05 3.02 -11.13
CA SER A 97 21.77 2.82 -12.40
C SER A 97 22.60 4.07 -12.69
N SER A 98 23.63 4.25 -11.89
CA SER A 98 24.31 5.55 -11.77
C SER A 98 24.99 6.02 -13.05
N MET A 99 25.36 5.14 -13.99
CA MET A 99 25.96 5.56 -15.27
C MET A 99 24.90 5.98 -16.28
N PHE A 100 23.93 5.11 -16.58
CA PHE A 100 22.84 5.42 -17.51
C PHE A 100 22.09 6.69 -17.08
N LEU A 101 21.67 6.76 -15.81
CA LEU A 101 20.89 7.91 -15.34
C LEU A 101 21.72 9.20 -15.26
N ARG A 102 23.05 9.13 -15.07
CA ARG A 102 23.91 10.31 -15.16
C ARG A 102 23.95 10.90 -16.55
N HIS A 103 23.94 10.05 -17.59
CA HIS A 103 23.96 10.53 -18.97
C HIS A 103 22.57 10.91 -19.50
N CYS A 104 21.51 10.32 -18.95
CA CYS A 104 20.15 10.57 -19.40
C CYS A 104 19.46 11.72 -18.67
N ALA A 105 19.72 11.91 -17.38
CA ALA A 105 19.05 12.95 -16.59
C ALA A 105 19.79 14.29 -16.67
N ASN A 106 19.06 15.36 -16.98
CA ASN A 106 19.60 16.72 -16.95
C ASN A 106 19.76 17.25 -15.51
N ILE A 107 18.91 16.78 -14.59
CA ILE A 107 18.89 17.22 -13.19
C ILE A 107 18.71 15.99 -12.31
N ILE A 108 19.57 15.84 -11.30
CA ILE A 108 19.45 14.78 -10.31
C ILE A 108 19.29 15.41 -8.93
N ILE A 109 18.19 15.08 -8.26
CA ILE A 109 17.89 15.53 -6.89
C ILE A 109 17.84 14.30 -5.98
N TYR A 110 18.60 14.35 -4.90
CA TYR A 110 18.59 13.34 -3.85
C TYR A 110 17.80 13.83 -2.64
N LEU A 111 16.75 13.09 -2.29
CA LEU A 111 15.90 13.39 -1.14
C LEU A 111 16.35 12.54 0.05
N ARG A 112 16.67 13.20 1.17
CA ARG A 112 17.06 12.54 2.41
C ARG A 112 16.17 12.98 3.56
N GLU A 113 15.58 12.00 4.23
CA GLU A 113 14.94 12.23 5.52
C GLU A 113 16.02 12.50 6.58
N ARG A 114 15.89 13.62 7.28
CA ARG A 114 16.67 13.91 8.49
C ARG A 114 15.97 13.13 9.60
N LYS A 115 16.61 12.15 10.25
CA LYS A 115 16.16 11.31 11.40
C LYS A 115 14.63 11.27 11.69
N LYS A 116 14.05 10.07 11.85
CA LYS A 116 12.64 9.86 12.27
C LYS A 116 12.16 10.92 13.28
N GLY A 117 11.20 11.76 12.88
CA GLY A 117 10.63 12.84 13.70
C GLY A 117 11.15 14.26 13.42
N ALA A 118 12.08 14.46 12.47
CA ALA A 118 12.50 15.82 12.12
C ALA A 118 11.42 16.57 11.32
N LYS A 119 11.23 17.85 11.67
CA LYS A 119 10.27 18.75 11.00
C LYS A 119 10.64 19.07 9.55
N TYR A 120 11.91 18.94 9.18
CA TYR A 120 12.44 19.30 7.86
C TYR A 120 13.24 18.14 7.25
N ASN A 121 12.99 17.88 5.97
CA ASN A 121 13.77 17.02 5.10
C ASN A 121 14.82 17.83 4.33
N ARG A 122 15.77 17.15 3.71
CA ARG A 122 16.83 17.81 2.93
C ARG A 122 16.89 17.26 1.52
N ALA A 123 16.82 18.16 0.54
CA ALA A 123 17.02 17.87 -0.86
C ALA A 123 18.44 18.29 -1.23
N PHE A 124 19.19 17.40 -1.85
CA PHE A 124 20.55 17.65 -2.34
C PHE A 124 20.53 17.68 -3.86
N LEU A 125 21.04 18.75 -4.44
CA LEU A 125 21.28 18.83 -5.87
C LEU A 125 22.54 18.02 -6.18
N VAL A 126 22.35 16.87 -6.82
CA VAL A 126 23.43 15.93 -7.18
C VAL A 126 24.00 16.27 -8.54
N ASP A 127 23.17 16.70 -9.49
CA ASP A 127 23.62 17.08 -10.82
C ASP A 127 22.72 18.17 -11.42
N HIS A 128 23.33 19.15 -12.09
CA HIS A 128 22.64 20.24 -12.76
C HIS A 128 23.59 20.97 -13.73
N PRO A 129 23.18 21.30 -14.96
CA PRO A 129 24.05 21.91 -15.96
C PRO A 129 24.52 23.33 -15.60
N LEU A 130 23.65 24.14 -14.96
CA LEU A 130 23.90 25.56 -14.69
C LEU A 130 24.07 25.97 -13.22
N LYS A 131 23.72 25.11 -12.26
CA LYS A 131 23.66 25.49 -10.83
C LYS A 131 24.72 24.71 -10.07
N PRO A 132 25.44 25.37 -9.15
CA PRO A 132 26.38 24.68 -8.30
C PRO A 132 25.65 23.67 -7.41
N LEU A 133 26.36 22.61 -7.04
CA LEU A 133 25.84 21.62 -6.10
C LEU A 133 25.47 22.33 -4.78
N GLY A 134 24.31 21.97 -4.24
CA GLY A 134 23.75 22.63 -3.08
C GLY A 134 22.71 21.77 -2.41
N SER A 135 22.19 22.25 -1.29
CA SER A 135 21.10 21.57 -0.60
C SER A 135 20.12 22.56 -0.03
N VAL A 136 18.84 22.21 -0.08
CA VAL A 136 17.75 23.01 0.48
C VAL A 136 17.01 22.17 1.51
N GLU A 137 16.72 22.77 2.65
CA GLU A 137 15.81 22.18 3.62
C GLU A 137 14.37 22.44 3.16
N TYR A 138 13.57 21.39 3.13
CA TYR A 138 12.17 21.47 2.79
C TYR A 138 11.36 20.71 3.82
N HIS A 139 10.20 21.23 4.19
CA HIS A 139 9.20 20.44 4.89
C HIS A 139 8.00 20.35 3.98
N TYR A 140 7.44 19.15 3.86
CA TYR A 140 6.07 19.06 3.40
C TYR A 140 5.21 19.29 4.65
N VAL A 141 4.37 20.32 4.64
CA VAL A 141 3.19 20.28 5.49
C VAL A 141 2.27 19.33 4.77
N VAL A 142 2.17 18.09 5.25
CA VAL A 142 0.96 17.33 4.93
C VAL A 142 -0.14 18.10 5.62
N ASP A 143 -0.81 18.98 4.88
CA ASP A 143 -2.11 19.42 5.32
C ASP A 143 -2.91 18.13 5.41
N PHE A 144 -3.17 17.65 6.63
CA PHE A 144 -3.96 16.45 6.89
C PHE A 144 -5.39 16.56 6.30
N LYS A 145 -5.72 17.69 5.67
CA LYS A 145 -6.87 17.90 4.77
C LYS A 145 -6.74 17.28 3.38
N MET A 146 -5.61 16.69 3.02
CA MET A 146 -5.55 15.70 1.95
C MET A 146 -5.85 14.36 2.61
N GLY A 147 -7.15 14.05 2.70
CA GLY A 147 -7.69 12.94 3.48
C GLY A 147 -6.93 11.64 3.23
N ARG A 148 -6.77 10.84 4.28
CA ARG A 148 -6.33 9.44 4.15
C ARG A 148 -7.17 8.81 3.03
N GLU A 149 -6.56 8.41 1.91
CA GLU A 149 -7.26 7.58 0.92
C GLU A 149 -7.77 6.29 1.59
N THR A 150 -7.08 5.83 2.64
CA THR A 150 -7.60 4.86 3.60
C THR A 150 -8.38 5.54 4.71
N LYS A 151 -9.71 5.56 4.57
CA LYS A 151 -10.64 5.90 5.66
C LYS A 151 -10.13 5.32 6.99
N PRO A 152 -10.11 6.10 8.09
CA PRO A 152 -9.70 5.59 9.39
C PRO A 152 -10.32 4.22 9.67
N PHE A 153 -9.55 3.28 10.21
CA PHE A 153 -9.98 1.90 10.42
C PHE A 153 -11.38 1.81 11.06
N ARG A 154 -11.64 2.66 12.07
CA ARG A 154 -12.95 2.79 12.73
C ARG A 154 -14.09 3.25 11.82
N MET A 155 -13.84 4.17 10.89
CA MET A 155 -14.85 4.56 9.89
C MET A 155 -15.10 3.43 8.89
N SER A 156 -14.03 2.80 8.38
CA SER A 156 -14.15 1.66 7.47
C SER A 156 -14.91 0.49 8.11
N TYR A 157 -14.68 0.26 9.40
CA TYR A 157 -15.42 -0.71 10.20
C TYR A 157 -16.90 -0.34 10.31
N GLN A 158 -17.20 0.91 10.68
CA GLN A 158 -18.59 1.36 10.82
C GLN A 158 -19.35 1.23 9.51
N GLU A 159 -18.76 1.67 8.39
CA GLU A 159 -19.38 1.55 7.07
C GLU A 159 -19.64 0.09 6.66
N LEU A 160 -18.70 -0.81 6.98
CA LEU A 160 -18.86 -2.24 6.72
C LEU A 160 -19.96 -2.84 7.59
N VAL A 161 -20.02 -2.51 8.88
CA VAL A 161 -21.08 -2.95 9.79
C VAL A 161 -22.43 -2.44 9.32
N ASP A 162 -22.56 -1.16 8.99
CA ASP A 162 -23.81 -0.57 8.50
C ASP A 162 -24.28 -1.24 7.21
N LYS A 163 -23.34 -1.55 6.30
CA LYS A 163 -23.61 -2.31 5.08
C LYS A 163 -24.10 -3.72 5.41
N LEU A 164 -23.44 -4.44 6.33
CA LEU A 164 -23.85 -5.79 6.72
C LEU A 164 -25.20 -5.79 7.45
N ARG A 165 -25.50 -4.78 8.27
CA ARG A 165 -26.82 -4.64 8.89
C ARG A 165 -27.90 -4.56 7.82
N LYS A 166 -27.73 -3.64 6.87
CA LYS A 166 -28.71 -3.39 5.81
C LYS A 166 -28.85 -4.54 4.81
N GLU A 167 -27.72 -5.10 4.35
CA GLU A 167 -27.70 -6.09 3.29
C GLU A 167 -27.87 -7.53 3.80
N PHE A 168 -27.57 -7.80 5.07
CA PHE A 168 -27.58 -9.15 5.62
C PHE A 168 -28.47 -9.29 6.86
N GLN A 169 -28.35 -8.44 7.88
CA GLN A 169 -29.13 -8.59 9.12
C GLN A 169 -30.62 -8.32 8.92
N ASP A 170 -30.98 -7.17 8.34
CA ASP A 170 -32.38 -6.75 8.17
C ASP A 170 -33.20 -7.77 7.34
N PRO A 171 -32.65 -8.36 6.26
CA PRO A 171 -33.35 -9.41 5.51
C PRO A 171 -33.51 -10.76 6.24
N LEU A 172 -32.81 -11.02 7.35
CA LEU A 172 -32.95 -12.28 8.08
C LEU A 172 -34.38 -12.44 8.61
N ARG A 173 -35.00 -13.59 8.39
CA ARG A 173 -36.37 -13.87 8.87
C ARG A 173 -36.44 -14.25 10.35
N SER A 174 -35.39 -14.87 10.87
CA SER A 174 -35.35 -15.41 12.23
C SER A 174 -34.83 -14.35 13.20
N GLU A 175 -35.61 -14.05 14.24
CA GLU A 175 -35.23 -13.14 15.31
C GLU A 175 -33.96 -13.61 16.02
N ASN A 176 -33.87 -14.90 16.36
CA ASN A 176 -32.66 -15.49 16.94
C ASN A 176 -31.39 -15.25 16.11
N ARG A 177 -31.50 -15.29 14.77
CA ARG A 177 -30.35 -15.03 13.89
C ARG A 177 -29.98 -13.54 13.85
N ARG A 178 -30.96 -12.64 13.98
CA ARG A 178 -30.69 -11.20 14.11
C ARG A 178 -29.99 -10.89 15.43
N THR A 179 -30.46 -11.49 16.53
CA THR A 179 -29.82 -11.34 17.84
C THR A 179 -28.40 -11.90 17.86
N ALA A 180 -28.18 -13.07 17.23
CA ALA A 180 -26.84 -13.62 17.08
C ALA A 180 -25.92 -12.69 16.28
N PHE A 181 -26.44 -12.01 15.27
CA PHE A 181 -25.69 -11.01 14.51
C PHE A 181 -25.32 -9.79 15.36
N ASP A 182 -26.24 -9.29 16.21
CA ASP A 182 -25.93 -8.17 17.11
C ASP A 182 -24.84 -8.54 18.13
N LEU A 183 -24.84 -9.77 18.64
CA LEU A 183 -23.77 -10.26 19.52
C LEU A 183 -22.41 -10.31 18.80
N LEU A 184 -22.38 -10.67 17.52
CA LEU A 184 -21.15 -10.62 16.73
C LEU A 184 -20.63 -9.19 16.56
N ILE A 185 -21.51 -8.22 16.32
CA ILE A 185 -21.11 -6.80 16.23
C ILE A 185 -20.49 -6.33 17.54
N GLN A 186 -21.07 -6.73 18.67
CA GLN A 186 -20.51 -6.41 19.98
C GLN A 186 -19.09 -6.99 20.13
N ALA A 187 -18.92 -8.29 19.86
CA ALA A 187 -17.61 -8.94 19.93
C ALA A 187 -16.56 -8.27 19.02
N TRP A 188 -16.94 -7.89 17.79
CA TRP A 188 -16.06 -7.14 16.90
C TRP A 188 -15.74 -5.74 17.41
N SER A 189 -16.71 -5.06 18.03
CA SER A 189 -16.52 -3.70 18.55
C SER A 189 -15.57 -3.67 19.73
N ASP A 190 -15.65 -4.67 20.61
CA ASP A 190 -14.80 -4.79 21.79
C ASP A 190 -13.33 -5.00 21.40
N GLU A 191 -13.08 -5.73 20.31
CA GLU A 191 -11.74 -6.01 19.78
C GLU A 191 -11.29 -5.07 18.65
N LEU A 192 -11.99 -3.95 18.44
CA LEU A 192 -11.68 -2.99 17.38
C LEU A 192 -10.26 -2.42 17.49
N GLY A 193 -9.77 -2.21 18.71
CA GLY A 193 -8.40 -1.77 18.97
C GLY A 193 -7.39 -2.80 18.50
N ALA A 194 -7.55 -4.07 18.89
CA ALA A 194 -6.67 -5.16 18.49
C ALA A 194 -6.66 -5.35 16.95
N MET A 195 -7.84 -5.29 16.31
CA MET A 195 -7.92 -5.35 14.85
C MET A 195 -7.16 -4.22 14.15
N SER A 196 -7.15 -3.02 14.73
CA SER A 196 -6.46 -1.87 14.12
C SER A 196 -4.94 -2.03 14.08
N TYR A 197 -4.35 -2.85 14.95
CA TYR A 197 -2.93 -3.17 14.96
C TYR A 197 -2.56 -4.31 13.99
N ALA A 198 -3.53 -5.11 13.55
CA ALA A 198 -3.35 -6.26 12.67
C ALA A 198 -3.44 -5.89 11.18
N GLU A 199 -2.66 -4.88 10.76
CA GLU A 199 -2.75 -4.25 9.43
C GLU A 199 -2.47 -5.20 8.23
N SER A 200 -1.89 -6.38 8.48
CA SER A 200 -1.59 -7.38 7.44
C SER A 200 -2.80 -8.17 6.96
N PHE A 201 -3.93 -8.14 7.68
CA PHE A 201 -5.13 -8.91 7.37
C PHE A 201 -6.27 -8.02 6.88
N LYS A 202 -7.18 -8.57 6.06
CA LYS A 202 -8.38 -7.84 5.66
C LYS A 202 -9.37 -7.76 6.82
N MET A 203 -10.16 -6.68 6.87
CA MET A 203 -11.12 -6.43 7.95
C MET A 203 -12.13 -7.56 8.15
N LEU A 204 -12.68 -8.12 7.07
CA LEU A 204 -13.60 -9.27 7.17
C LEU A 204 -12.91 -10.52 7.73
N ASP A 205 -11.63 -10.75 7.40
CA ASP A 205 -10.87 -11.89 7.93
C ASP A 205 -10.65 -11.74 9.44
N LEU A 206 -10.38 -10.51 9.91
CA LEU A 206 -10.25 -10.18 11.32
C LEU A 206 -11.59 -10.34 12.07
N MET A 207 -12.68 -9.85 11.49
CA MET A 207 -14.02 -10.04 12.06
C MET A 207 -14.39 -11.52 12.15
N LEU A 208 -14.06 -12.32 11.13
CA LEU A 208 -14.27 -13.76 11.17
C LEU A 208 -13.43 -14.41 12.28
N MET A 209 -12.15 -14.03 12.39
CA MET A 209 -11.27 -14.55 13.43
C MET A 209 -11.82 -14.25 14.83
N ILE A 210 -12.23 -13.01 15.10
CA ILE A 210 -12.85 -12.64 16.38
C ILE A 210 -14.13 -13.41 16.63
N SER A 211 -14.97 -13.59 15.61
CA SER A 211 -16.18 -14.41 15.73
C SER A 211 -15.85 -15.84 16.15
N THR A 212 -14.79 -16.44 15.59
CA THR A 212 -14.36 -17.78 15.95
C THR A 212 -13.79 -17.86 17.37
N LEU A 213 -13.03 -16.84 17.79
CA LEU A 213 -12.52 -16.75 19.16
C LEU A 213 -13.66 -16.61 20.17
N GLU A 214 -14.63 -15.75 19.90
CA GLU A 214 -15.79 -15.56 20.77
C GLU A 214 -16.64 -16.84 20.84
N ASN A 215 -16.89 -17.50 19.71
CA ASN A 215 -17.58 -18.79 19.69
C ASN A 215 -16.85 -19.85 20.52
N ARG A 216 -15.51 -19.90 20.43
CA ARG A 216 -14.73 -20.84 21.23
C ARG A 216 -14.83 -20.53 22.73
N SER A 217 -14.71 -19.26 23.10
CA SER A 217 -14.88 -18.77 24.47
C SER A 217 -16.25 -19.12 25.05
N LEU A 218 -17.32 -18.91 24.28
CA LEU A 218 -18.69 -19.23 24.68
C LEU A 218 -18.92 -20.74 24.83
N LEU A 219 -18.39 -21.56 23.91
CA LEU A 219 -18.47 -23.02 24.03
C LEU A 219 -17.76 -23.53 25.28
N ASP A 220 -16.58 -23.01 25.59
CA ASP A 220 -15.84 -23.40 26.79
C ASP A 220 -16.61 -22.99 28.06
N LYS A 221 -17.21 -21.79 28.09
CA LYS A 221 -18.09 -21.36 29.20
C LYS A 221 -19.31 -22.27 29.36
N MET A 222 -20.00 -22.61 28.28
CA MET A 222 -21.18 -23.49 28.31
C MET A 222 -20.83 -24.90 28.76
N THR A 223 -19.70 -25.46 28.27
CA THR A 223 -19.21 -26.78 28.67
C THR A 223 -18.94 -26.82 30.16
N ASN A 224 -18.27 -25.80 30.71
CA ASN A 224 -18.02 -25.70 32.15
C ASN A 224 -19.32 -25.60 32.97
N GLN A 225 -20.32 -24.86 32.48
CA GLN A 225 -21.62 -24.78 33.16
C GLN A 225 -22.36 -26.13 33.14
N LEU A 226 -22.33 -26.85 32.01
CA LEU A 226 -22.91 -28.19 31.90
C LEU A 226 -22.23 -29.17 32.86
N GLU A 227 -20.90 -29.14 32.98
CA GLU A 227 -20.21 -29.97 33.97
C GLU A 227 -20.66 -29.67 35.40
N VAL A 228 -20.81 -28.40 35.76
CA VAL A 228 -21.28 -28.00 37.09
C VAL A 228 -22.71 -28.48 37.34
N VAL A 229 -23.61 -28.36 36.36
CA VAL A 229 -24.99 -28.84 36.46
C VAL A 229 -25.03 -30.36 36.57
N ASN A 230 -24.24 -31.08 35.75
CA ASN A 230 -24.17 -32.53 35.77
C ASN A 230 -23.67 -33.04 37.13
N ARG A 231 -22.63 -32.41 37.70
CA ARG A 231 -22.16 -32.73 39.06
C ARG A 231 -23.23 -32.49 40.13
N LYS A 232 -24.11 -31.50 39.97
CA LYS A 232 -25.22 -31.27 40.90
C LYS A 232 -26.32 -32.32 40.75
N LEU A 233 -26.63 -32.73 39.52
CA LEU A 233 -27.59 -33.80 39.25
C LEU A 233 -27.12 -35.14 39.80
N SER A 234 -25.87 -35.54 39.54
CA SER A 234 -25.31 -36.79 40.08
C SER A 234 -25.37 -36.83 41.62
N ARG A 235 -25.10 -35.71 42.29
CA ARG A 235 -25.23 -35.62 43.76
C ARG A 235 -26.67 -35.75 44.28
N LEU A 236 -27.66 -35.38 43.48
CA LEU A 236 -29.08 -35.49 43.84
C LEU A 236 -29.63 -36.89 43.55
N GLU A 237 -29.13 -37.55 42.51
CA GLU A 237 -29.42 -38.95 42.19
C GLU A 237 -28.78 -39.90 43.21
N ASP A 238 -27.53 -39.67 43.61
CA ASP A 238 -26.84 -40.44 44.65
C ASP A 238 -27.46 -40.25 46.06
N GLY A 239 -28.23 -39.17 46.26
CA GLY A 239 -28.93 -38.88 47.51
C GLY A 239 -30.37 -39.44 47.61
N HIS A 240 -30.86 -40.09 46.56
CA HIS A 240 -32.19 -40.74 46.51
C HIS A 240 -32.11 -42.29 46.55
N VAL A 241 -30.95 -42.85 46.91
CA VAL A 241 -30.76 -44.28 47.23
C VAL A 241 -30.64 -44.48 48.73
#